data_AF-R7VDN0-F1
#
_entry.id   AF-R7VDN0-F1
#
_cell.length_a   1.000
_cell.length_b   1.000
_cell.length_c   1.000
_cell.angle_alpha   90.00
_cell.angle_beta   90.00
_cell.angle_gamma   90.00
#
_symmetry.space_group_name_H-M   'P 1'
#
loop_
_entity.id
_entity.type
_entity.pdbx_description
1 polymer ?
#
loop_
_entity_poly.entity_id
_entity_poly.type
_entity_poly.pdbx_seq_one_letter_code
_entity_poly.pdbx_strand_id
1 'polypeptide(L)'
;LHLAACNKATKVARLLISTGNIDVQCLDVDGNTPLHGAASVDAVEIARSILIYLLRYDMDVDPRNKPGFTPLMLACKHGHLQTARLLIQLG
;
A
#
# COMPACT_ATOMS: atom_id res chain seq x y z
N LEU A 1 4.87 3.30 8.44
CA LEU A 1 4.98 2.89 7.01
C LEU A 1 4.25 3.86 6.08
N HIS A 2 3.08 4.42 6.44
CA HIS A 2 2.35 5.40 5.62
C HIS A 2 3.20 6.54 5.10
N LEU A 3 3.87 7.28 5.98
CA LEU A 3 4.64 8.45 5.55
C LEU A 3 5.71 8.07 4.51
N ALA A 4 6.34 6.91 4.66
CA ALA A 4 7.30 6.42 3.68
C ALA A 4 6.62 6.09 2.33
N ALA A 5 5.42 5.50 2.36
CA ALA A 5 4.64 5.20 1.16
C ALA A 5 4.18 6.47 0.43
N CYS A 6 3.55 7.41 1.15
CA CYS A 6 3.02 8.66 0.57
C CYS A 6 4.14 9.56 0.02
N ASN A 7 5.34 9.53 0.62
CA ASN A 7 6.49 10.31 0.14
C ASN A 7 7.40 9.55 -0.84
N LYS A 8 7.00 8.36 -1.31
CA LYS A 8 7.83 7.49 -2.18
C LYS A 8 9.23 7.21 -1.62
N ALA A 9 9.38 7.17 -0.30
CA ALA A 9 10.65 6.95 0.38
C ALA A 9 11.02 5.46 0.39
N THR A 10 11.32 4.89 -0.78
CA THR A 10 11.46 3.44 -1.01
C THR A 10 12.50 2.78 -0.10
N LYS A 11 13.64 3.44 0.15
CA LYS A 11 14.69 2.89 1.04
C LYS A 11 14.20 2.76 2.47
N VAL A 12 13.50 3.78 2.98
CA VAL A 12 12.93 3.78 4.34
C VAL A 12 11.81 2.74 4.43
N ALA A 13 10.90 2.69 3.45
CA ALA A 13 9.83 1.70 3.42
C ALA A 13 10.36 0.26 3.44
N ARG A 14 11.39 -0.04 2.63
CA ARG A 14 12.03 -1.37 2.63
C ARG A 14 12.69 -1.69 3.96
N LEU A 15 13.41 -0.74 4.56
CA LEU A 15 14.00 -0.92 5.88
C LEU A 15 12.92 -1.28 6.91
N LEU A 16 11.82 -0.51 6.94
CA LEU A 16 10.70 -0.73 7.85
C LEU A 16 10.03 -2.10 7.64
N ILE A 17 9.81 -2.54 6.40
CA ILE A 17 9.20 -3.85 6.11
C ILE A 17 10.15 -5.00 6.48
N SER A 18 11.45 -4.84 6.23
CA SER A 18 12.45 -5.88 6.49
C SER A 18 12.71 -6.17 7.97
N THR A 19 12.40 -5.24 8.88
CA THR A 19 12.59 -5.46 10.32
C THR A 19 11.57 -6.42 10.92
N GLY A 20 10.49 -6.75 10.19
CA GLY A 20 9.53 -7.81 10.53
C GLY A 20 8.57 -7.52 11.68
N ASN A 21 8.87 -6.55 12.55
CA ASN A 21 8.06 -6.19 13.73
C ASN A 21 7.25 -4.90 13.53
N ILE A 22 6.74 -4.67 12.32
CA ILE A 22 5.89 -3.52 12.02
C ILE A 22 4.48 -3.96 11.65
N ASP A 23 3.49 -3.19 12.06
CA ASP A 23 2.13 -3.31 11.53
C ASP A 23 2.09 -2.69 10.13
N VAL A 24 2.02 -3.54 9.10
CA VAL A 24 1.93 -3.13 7.69
C VAL A 24 0.52 -2.70 7.27
N GLN A 25 -0.50 -3.02 8.07
CA GLN A 25 -1.90 -2.63 7.87
C GLN A 25 -2.32 -1.48 8.78
N CYS A 26 -1.37 -0.79 9.41
CA CYS A 26 -1.69 0.34 10.28
C CYS A 26 -2.61 1.35 9.58
N LEU A 27 -3.44 2.06 10.33
CA LEU A 27 -4.43 2.97 9.77
C LEU A 27 -4.06 4.42 10.09
N ASP A 28 -4.25 5.31 9.12
CA ASP A 28 -4.22 6.75 9.38
C ASP A 28 -5.60 7.27 9.85
N VAL A 29 -5.73 8.59 10.01
CA VAL A 29 -6.96 9.23 10.47
C VAL A 29 -8.14 9.04 9.52
N ASP A 30 -7.91 8.72 8.25
CA ASP A 30 -8.94 8.47 7.24
C ASP A 30 -9.17 6.97 7.01
N GLY A 31 -8.52 6.11 7.80
CA GLY A 31 -8.59 4.66 7.66
C GLY A 31 -7.81 4.12 6.46
N ASN A 32 -6.89 4.89 5.89
CA ASN A 32 -6.01 4.39 4.84
C ASN A 32 -4.97 3.46 5.46
N THR A 33 -4.67 2.37 4.76
CA THR A 33 -3.46 1.57 5.01
C THR A 33 -2.26 2.18 4.28
N PRO A 34 -1.01 1.78 4.57
CA PRO A 34 0.14 2.17 3.77
C PRO A 34 0.00 1.80 2.28
N LEU A 35 -0.77 0.74 1.96
CA LEU A 35 -1.05 0.34 0.58
C LEU A 35 -1.94 1.36 -0.14
N HIS A 36 -2.94 1.93 0.53
CA HIS A 36 -3.71 3.08 0.01
C HIS A 36 -2.80 4.27 -0.30
N GLY A 37 -1.89 4.59 0.64
CA GLY A 37 -0.91 5.66 0.46
C GLY A 37 -0.02 5.41 -0.77
N ALA A 38 0.54 4.22 -0.91
CA ALA A 38 1.36 3.84 -2.05
C ALA A 38 0.58 3.91 -3.38
N ALA A 39 -0.68 3.45 -3.36
CA ALA A 39 -1.58 3.50 -4.51
C ALA A 39 -1.94 4.92 -4.93
N SER A 40 -2.09 5.86 -3.99
CA SER A 40 -2.45 7.26 -4.27
C SER A 40 -1.36 8.09 -4.93
N VAL A 41 -0.10 7.63 -4.89
CA VAL A 41 1.05 8.36 -5.44
C VAL A 41 1.82 7.60 -6.53
N ASP A 42 1.39 6.39 -6.92
CA ASP A 42 2.14 5.49 -7.82
C ASP A 42 3.50 5.03 -7.25
N ALA A 43 3.53 4.61 -5.98
CA ALA A 43 4.73 4.05 -5.34
C ALA A 43 4.85 2.53 -5.57
N VAL A 44 5.01 2.12 -6.83
CA VAL A 44 4.97 0.71 -7.29
C VAL A 44 5.84 -0.24 -6.46
N GLU A 45 7.09 0.12 -6.22
CA GLU A 45 8.03 -0.74 -5.46
C GLU A 45 7.64 -0.92 -3.99
N ILE A 46 7.07 0.12 -3.39
CA ILE A 46 6.58 0.06 -2.02
C ILE A 46 5.29 -0.76 -1.97
N ALA A 47 4.36 -0.53 -2.90
CA ALA A 47 3.13 -1.32 -3.02
C ALA A 47 3.45 -2.81 -3.21
N ARG A 48 4.43 -3.16 -4.05
CA ARG A 48 4.87 -4.54 -4.26
C ARG A 48 5.40 -5.16 -2.98
N SER A 49 6.25 -4.43 -2.25
CA SER A 49 6.83 -4.90 -0.99
C SER A 49 5.75 -5.13 0.08
N ILE A 50 4.73 -4.26 0.14
CA ILE A 50 3.59 -4.40 1.04
C ILE A 50 2.74 -5.62 0.63
N LEU A 51 2.37 -5.75 -0.65
CA LEU A 51 1.56 -6.88 -1.15
C LEU A 51 2.22 -8.23 -0.88
N ILE A 52 3.51 -8.37 -1.17
CA ILE A 52 4.25 -9.61 -0.89
C ILE A 52 4.20 -9.95 0.60
N TYR A 53 4.33 -8.96 1.48
CA TYR A 53 4.22 -9.17 2.92
C TYR A 53 2.81 -9.61 3.30
N LEU A 54 1.77 -8.91 2.84
CA LEU A 54 0.37 -9.25 3.16
C LEU A 54 0.00 -10.66 2.69
N LEU A 55 0.33 -11.01 1.44
CA LEU A 55 0.10 -12.34 0.89
C LEU A 55 0.83 -13.45 1.65
N ARG A 56 2.06 -13.19 2.12
CA ARG A 56 2.84 -14.16 2.89
C ARG A 56 2.16 -14.54 4.21
N TYR A 57 1.40 -13.61 4.79
CA TYR A 57 0.70 -13.79 6.07
C TYR A 57 -0.82 -13.93 5.91
N ASP A 58 -1.30 -14.19 4.69
CA ASP A 58 -2.72 -14.37 4.34
C ASP A 58 -3.61 -13.21 4.84
N MET A 59 -3.09 -11.99 4.72
CA MET A 59 -3.75 -10.77 5.15
C MET A 59 -4.50 -10.10 3.99
N ASP A 60 -5.55 -9.33 4.33
CA ASP A 60 -6.34 -8.57 3.35
C ASP A 60 -5.50 -7.54 2.58
N VAL A 61 -5.64 -7.56 1.26
CA VAL A 61 -4.95 -6.68 0.29
C VAL A 61 -5.84 -5.58 -0.27
N ASP A 62 -7.17 -5.69 -0.08
CA ASP A 62 -8.17 -4.75 -0.58
C ASP A 62 -9.06 -4.13 0.52
N PRO A 63 -8.51 -3.71 1.68
CA PRO A 63 -9.30 -3.11 2.73
C PRO A 63 -9.92 -1.79 2.25
N ARG A 64 -11.11 -1.47 2.76
CA ARG A 64 -11.75 -0.17 2.50
C ARG A 64 -11.39 0.84 3.59
N ASN A 65 -10.96 2.02 3.17
CA ASN A 65 -10.79 3.16 4.09
C ASN A 65 -12.16 3.74 4.52
N LYS A 66 -12.17 4.79 5.38
CA LYS A 66 -13.43 5.37 5.91
C LYS A 66 -14.36 5.90 4.80
N PRO A 67 -13.86 6.56 3.74
CA PRO A 67 -14.68 6.89 2.56
C PRO A 67 -15.14 5.70 1.71
N GLY A 68 -14.67 4.48 1.97
CA GLY A 68 -15.05 3.27 1.25
C GLY A 68 -14.21 2.95 0.02
N PHE A 69 -13.08 3.64 -0.21
CA PHE A 69 -12.14 3.33 -1.28
C PHE A 69 -11.20 2.20 -0.89
N THR A 70 -10.89 1.30 -1.84
CA THR A 70 -9.78 0.36 -1.73
C THR A 70 -8.49 0.98 -2.29
N PRO A 71 -7.30 0.37 -2.07
CA PRO A 71 -6.07 0.83 -2.70
C PRO A 71 -6.19 0.88 -4.23
N LEU A 72 -6.81 -0.12 -4.87
CA LEU A 72 -7.02 -0.13 -6.32
C LEU A 72 -7.89 1.03 -6.79
N MET A 73 -8.96 1.37 -6.06
CA MET A 73 -9.81 2.51 -6.40
C MET A 73 -9.03 3.83 -6.35
N LEU A 74 -8.11 4.01 -5.40
CA LEU A 74 -7.26 5.20 -5.34
C LEU A 74 -6.28 5.25 -6.51
N ALA A 75 -5.64 4.13 -6.88
CA ALA A 75 -4.77 4.09 -8.05
C ALA A 75 -5.53 4.47 -9.33
N CYS A 76 -6.74 3.92 -9.53
CA CYS A 76 -7.60 4.24 -10.66
C CYS A 76 -8.05 5.71 -10.65
N LYS A 77 -8.48 6.24 -9.49
CA LYS A 77 -8.92 7.64 -9.33
C LYS A 77 -7.85 8.64 -9.75
N HIS A 78 -6.58 8.33 -9.47
CA HIS A 78 -5.45 9.20 -9.77
C HIS A 78 -4.73 8.88 -11.09
N GLY A 79 -5.17 7.87 -11.85
CA GLY A 79 -4.55 7.49 -13.12
C GLY A 79 -3.21 6.75 -13.00
N HIS A 80 -2.93 6.15 -11.84
CA HIS A 80 -1.66 5.50 -11.52
C HIS A 80 -1.60 4.08 -12.09
N LEU A 81 -1.35 4.00 -13.40
CA LEU A 81 -1.42 2.77 -14.19
C LEU A 81 -0.53 1.63 -13.67
N GLN A 82 0.70 1.94 -13.23
CA GLN A 82 1.64 0.90 -12.83
C GLN A 82 1.24 0.26 -11.51
N THR A 83 0.82 1.07 -10.53
CA THR A 83 0.30 0.54 -9.27
C THR A 83 -1.04 -0.16 -9.45
N ALA A 84 -1.94 0.34 -10.31
CA ALA A 84 -3.19 -0.35 -10.62
C ALA A 84 -2.94 -1.73 -11.25
N ARG A 85 -2.01 -1.83 -12.22
CA ARG A 85 -1.62 -3.11 -12.83
C ARG A 85 -1.07 -4.07 -11.79
N LEU A 86 -0.21 -3.59 -10.89
CA LEU A 86 0.37 -4.40 -9.82
C LEU A 86 -0.71 -4.93 -8.86
N LEU A 87 -1.64 -4.07 -8.45
CA LEU A 87 -2.76 -4.43 -7.57
C LEU A 87 -3.69 -5.44 -8.23
N ILE A 88 -3.95 -5.36 -9.54
CA ILE A 88 -4.75 -6.38 -10.26
C ILE A 88 -4.02 -7.73 -10.35
N GLN A 89 -2.69 -7.73 -10.36
CA GLN A 89 -1.89 -8.95 -10.50
C GLN A 89 -1.65 -9.68 -9.18
N LEU A 90 -1.61 -8.96 -8.07
CA LEU A 90 -1.22 -9.47 -6.75
C LEU A 90 -2.26 -9.23 -5.65
N GLY A 91 -3.27 -8.41 -5.91
CA GLY A 91 -4.44 -8.22 -5.04
C GLY A 91 -5.53 -9.22 -5.39
#